data_AF-A0A9Q1A5D2-F1
#
_entry.id   AF-A0A9Q1A5D2-F1
#
_cell.length_a   1.000
_cell.length_b   1.000
_cell.length_c   1.000
_cell.angle_alpha   90.00
_cell.angle_beta   90.00
_cell.angle_gamma   90.00
#
_symmetry.space_group_name_H-M   'P 1'
#
loop_
_entity.id
_entity.type
_entity.pdbx_description
1 polymer ?
#
loop_
_entity_poly.entity_id
_entity_poly.type
_entity_poly.pdbx_seq_one_letter_code
_entity_poly.pdbx_strand_id
1 'polypeptide(L)'
;MDLEIRRRESTGSGANTRVETETLAKFELMDGAPVRGESIPIRLFLSPYELTPTHSNINNKFNVKYYLNLVLVDEEDRRYFKQQEITIYRLQESS
;
A
#
# COMPACT_ATOMS: atom_id res chain seq x y z
N MET A 1 3.15 10.43 -11.53
CA MET A 1 2.04 9.99 -10.63
C MET A 1 2.29 8.55 -10.30
N ASP A 2 2.29 8.16 -9.03
CA ASP A 2 2.71 6.82 -8.62
C ASP A 2 1.66 6.14 -7.72
N LEU A 3 1.48 4.84 -7.89
CA LEU A 3 0.71 3.99 -6.99
C LEU A 3 1.67 3.04 -6.27
N GLU A 4 1.63 3.06 -4.94
CA GLU A 4 2.49 2.24 -4.11
C GLU A 4 1.67 1.22 -3.30
N ILE A 5 2.24 0.03 -3.07
CA ILE A 5 1.78 -0.87 -2.01
C ILE A 5 2.69 -0.66 -0.81
N ARG A 6 2.12 -0.23 0.31
CA ARG A 6 2.84 -0.06 1.58
C ARG A 6 2.41 -1.11 2.60
N ARG A 7 3.39 -1.75 3.24
CA ARG A 7 3.20 -2.59 4.42
C ARG A 7 3.45 -1.76 5.66
N ARG A 8 2.52 -1.80 6.62
CA ARG A 8 2.69 -1.23 7.95
C ARG A 8 2.66 -2.35 8.98
N GLU A 9 3.80 -2.60 9.59
CA GLU A 9 3.92 -3.50 10.73
C GLU A 9 3.86 -2.67 12.01
N SER A 10 3.00 -3.07 12.95
CA SER A 10 3.00 -2.52 14.30
C SER A 10 3.29 -3.63 15.29
N THR A 11 4.31 -3.49 16.13
CA THR A 11 4.77 -4.50 17.07
C THR A 11 4.85 -3.92 18.48
N GLY A 12 4.48 -4.71 19.49
CA GLY A 12 4.41 -4.28 20.88
C GLY A 12 2.98 -3.98 21.35
N SER A 13 2.86 -3.57 22.60
CA SER A 13 1.57 -3.33 23.25
C SER A 13 1.61 -2.04 24.07
N GLY A 14 0.52 -1.27 24.03
CA GLY A 14 0.40 -0.03 24.80
C GLY A 14 1.44 1.01 24.40
N ALA A 15 2.10 1.61 25.38
CA ALA A 15 3.09 2.68 25.17
C ALA A 15 4.36 2.23 24.42
N ASN A 16 4.64 0.92 24.36
CA ASN A 16 5.83 0.37 23.70
C ASN A 16 5.54 -0.07 22.25
N THR A 17 4.51 0.48 21.60
CA THR A 17 4.18 0.14 20.22
C THR A 17 5.17 0.78 19.25
N ARG A 18 5.87 -0.05 18.47
CA ARG A 18 6.75 0.34 17.37
C ARG A 18 6.01 0.15 16.06
N VAL A 19 6.06 1.14 15.17
CA VAL A 19 5.45 1.07 13.84
C VAL A 19 6.53 1.20 12.77
N GLU A 20 6.58 0.22 11.88
CA GLU A 20 7.46 0.20 10.72
C GLU A 20 6.61 0.27 9.45
N THR A 21 7.01 1.11 8.51
CA THR A 21 6.33 1.25 7.22
C THR A 21 7.35 1.03 6.11
N GLU A 22 7.00 0.15 5.17
CA GLU A 22 7.83 -0.24 4.05
C GLU A 22 7.02 -0.11 2.75
N THR A 23 7.65 0.42 1.69
CA THR A 23 7.08 0.42 0.35
C THR A 23 7.50 -0.84 -0.38
N LEU A 24 6.57 -1.77 -0.57
CA LEU A 24 6.84 -3.07 -1.22
C LEU A 24 6.80 -3.01 -2.74
N ALA A 25 6.00 -2.09 -3.28
CA ALA A 25 5.83 -1.90 -4.71
C ALA A 25 5.69 -0.41 -5.01
N LYS A 26 6.31 0.02 -6.11
CA LYS A 26 6.08 1.32 -6.72
C LYS A 26 5.70 1.09 -8.18
N PHE A 27 4.52 1.58 -8.57
CA PHE A 27 3.99 1.49 -9.92
C PHE A 27 3.79 2.90 -10.46
N GLU A 28 4.62 3.28 -11.43
CA GLU A 28 4.53 4.59 -12.07
C GLU A 28 3.34 4.58 -13.03
N LEU A 29 2.34 5.42 -12.74
CA LEU A 29 1.07 5.43 -13.46
C LEU A 29 1.13 6.28 -14.74
N MET A 30 1.85 7.40 -14.67
CA MET A 30 1.90 8.36 -15.76
C MET A 30 3.10 9.30 -15.59
N ASP A 31 3.69 9.66 -16.74
CA ASP A 31 4.64 10.74 -16.90
C ASP A 31 3.90 12.00 -17.42
N GLY A 32 4.01 13.12 -16.70
CA GLY A 32 3.30 14.37 -17.01
C GLY A 32 2.03 14.64 -16.20
N ALA A 33 1.29 15.69 -16.59
CA ALA A 33 0.08 16.17 -15.92
C ALA A 33 -1.18 15.68 -16.65
N PRO A 34 -2.16 15.09 -15.93
CA PRO A 34 -3.37 14.59 -16.57
C PRO A 34 -4.28 15.76 -16.94
N VAL A 35 -5.02 15.62 -18.04
CA VAL A 35 -6.03 16.60 -18.45
C VAL A 35 -7.37 16.27 -17.82
N ARG A 36 -8.17 17.30 -17.53
CA ARG A 36 -9.51 17.12 -16.95
C ARG A 36 -10.36 16.22 -17.85
N GLY A 37 -10.88 15.13 -17.28
CA GLY A 37 -11.73 14.17 -17.97
C GLY A 37 -10.99 12.93 -18.48
N GLU A 38 -9.67 12.89 -18.37
CA GLU A 38 -8.90 11.69 -18.70
C GLU A 38 -9.13 10.57 -17.67
N SER A 39 -9.06 9.34 -18.14
CA SER A 39 -9.18 8.14 -17.31
C SER A 39 -8.01 7.20 -17.62
N ILE A 40 -7.20 6.91 -16.62
CA ILE A 40 -6.02 6.06 -16.75
C ILE A 40 -6.36 4.68 -16.17
N PRO A 41 -6.40 3.62 -16.99
CA PRO A 41 -6.66 2.27 -16.50
C PRO A 41 -5.45 1.74 -15.72
N ILE A 42 -5.71 1.09 -14.58
CA ILE A 42 -4.67 0.55 -13.70
C ILE A 42 -4.81 -0.97 -13.60
N ARG A 43 -3.71 -1.69 -13.81
CA ARG A 43 -3.61 -3.14 -13.55
C ARG A 43 -2.34 -3.42 -12.77
N LEU A 44 -2.49 -3.82 -11.50
CA LEU A 44 -1.39 -4.13 -10.60
C LEU A 44 -1.42 -5.62 -10.25
N PHE A 45 -0.48 -6.38 -10.78
CA PHE A 45 -0.35 -7.81 -10.45
C PHE A 45 0.36 -7.96 -9.11
N LEU A 46 -0.23 -8.75 -8.21
CA LEU A 46 0.30 -8.95 -6.86
C LEU A 46 1.36 -10.06 -6.77
N SER A 47 1.40 -10.97 -7.75
CA SER A 47 2.28 -12.14 -7.73
C SER A 47 3.79 -11.86 -7.64
N PRO A 48 4.34 -10.76 -8.20
CA PRO A 48 5.78 -10.52 -8.11
C PRO A 48 6.24 -9.99 -6.74
N TYR A 49 5.30 -9.57 -5.88
CA TYR A 49 5.62 -8.92 -4.61
C TYR A 49 5.55 -9.93 -3.46
N GLU A 50 6.51 -9.86 -2.54
CA GLU A 50 6.56 -10.69 -1.34
C GLU A 50 5.53 -10.23 -0.29
N LEU A 51 4.27 -10.56 -0.55
CA LEU A 51 3.13 -10.22 0.29
C LEU A 51 2.81 -11.35 1.27
N THR A 52 2.42 -10.97 2.48
CA THR A 52 1.80 -11.85 3.46
C THR A 52 0.31 -11.50 3.60
N PRO A 53 -0.53 -12.40 4.16
CA PRO A 53 -1.88 -12.02 4.54
C PRO A 53 -1.89 -10.83 5.52
N THR A 54 -2.98 -10.07 5.52
CA THR A 54 -3.24 -9.08 6.56
C THR A 54 -3.39 -9.79 7.90
N HIS A 55 -2.61 -9.34 8.89
CA HIS A 55 -2.63 -9.86 10.24
C HIS A 55 -3.19 -8.79 11.18
N SER A 56 -4.34 -9.06 11.77
CA SER A 56 -4.99 -8.14 12.72
C SER A 56 -4.89 -8.72 14.13
N ASN A 57 -4.28 -7.96 15.02
CA ASN A 57 -4.14 -8.18 16.44
C ASN A 57 -3.70 -9.60 16.81
N ILE A 58 -2.57 -10.05 16.26
CA ILE A 58 -2.08 -11.40 16.50
C ILE A 58 -1.56 -11.48 17.94
N ASN A 59 -2.35 -12.15 18.80
CA ASN A 59 -2.05 -12.37 20.21
C ASN A 59 -1.70 -11.08 20.97
N ASN A 60 -2.29 -9.93 20.61
CA ASN A 60 -1.96 -8.62 21.17
C ASN A 60 -0.47 -8.22 21.05
N LYS A 61 0.26 -8.82 20.11
CA LYS A 61 1.70 -8.59 19.92
C LYS A 61 2.00 -7.76 18.68
N PHE A 62 1.29 -8.01 17.58
CA PHE A 62 1.55 -7.30 16.33
C PHE A 62 0.35 -7.23 15.38
N ASN A 63 0.45 -6.32 14.41
CA ASN A 63 -0.41 -6.21 13.24
C ASN A 63 0.45 -6.07 11.98
N VAL A 64 -0.02 -6.61 10.86
CA VAL A 64 0.51 -6.37 9.51
C VAL A 64 -0.63 -5.89 8.62
N LYS A 65 -0.58 -4.63 8.20
CA LYS A 65 -1.59 -3.98 7.36
C LYS A 65 -1.00 -3.54 6.03
N TYR A 66 -1.84 -3.49 5.00
CA TYR A 66 -1.45 -3.10 3.66
C TYR A 66 -2.26 -1.89 3.20
N TYR A 67 -1.61 -0.97 2.51
CA TYR A 67 -2.21 0.25 2.00
C TYR A 67 -1.86 0.44 0.53
N LEU A 68 -2.86 0.78 -0.27
CA LEU A 68 -2.62 1.46 -1.54
C LEU A 68 -2.36 2.93 -1.24
N ASN A 69 -1.18 3.41 -1.62
CA ASN A 69 -0.77 4.79 -1.43
C ASN A 69 -0.63 5.45 -2.80
N LEU A 70 -1.56 6.34 -3.14
CA LEU A 70 -1.48 7.17 -4.32
C LEU A 70 -0.64 8.41 -4.02
N VAL A 71 0.39 8.63 -4.84
CA VAL A 71 1.32 9.76 -4.76
C VAL A 71 1.15 10.63 -5.99
N LEU A 72 0.84 11.91 -5.77
CA LEU A 72 0.81 12.94 -6.80
C LEU A 72 1.93 13.94 -6.50
N VAL A 73 2.64 14.35 -7.55
CA VAL A 73 3.64 15.40 -7.49
C VAL A 73 3.24 16.43 -8.54
N ASP A 74 3.25 17.71 -8.16
CA ASP A 74 2.97 18.81 -9.08
C ASP A 74 4.26 19.47 -9.59
N GLU A 75 4.12 20.51 -10.41
CA GLU A 75 5.24 21.24 -11.01
C GLU A 75 6.09 22.02 -10.01
N GLU A 76 5.57 22.28 -8.80
CA GLU A 76 6.29 22.95 -7.70
C GLU A 76 6.98 21.94 -6.76
N ASP A 77 7.07 20.67 -7.14
CA ASP A 77 7.56 19.54 -6.34
C ASP A 77 6.75 19.32 -5.02
N ARG A 78 5.51 19.80 -4.97
CA ARG A 78 4.62 19.53 -3.84
C ARG A 78 4.05 18.13 -3.96
N ARG A 79 4.08 17.39 -2.86
CA ARG A 79 3.63 15.99 -2.80
C ARG A 79 2.29 15.85 -2.11
N TYR A 80 1.35 15.23 -2.79
CA TYR A 80 0.02 14.90 -2.26
C TYR A 80 -0.12 13.39 -2.12
N PHE A 81 -0.70 12.96 -1.01
CA PHE A 81 -0.82 11.55 -0.66
C PHE A 81 -2.26 11.19 -0.35
N LYS A 82 -2.72 10.06 -0.87
CA LYS A 82 -3.97 9.42 -0.44
C LYS A 82 -3.72 7.95 -0.17
N GLN A 83 -4.03 7.51 1.04
CA GLN A 83 -3.89 6.11 1.45
C GLN A 83 -5.26 5.48 1.65
N GLN A 84 -5.40 4.24 1.18
CA GLN A 84 -6.56 3.40 1.42
C GLN A 84 -6.07 2.03 1.91
N GLU A 85 -6.58 1.58 3.05
CA GLU A 85 -6.28 0.25 3.59
C GLU A 85 -6.90 -0.81 2.67
N ILE A 86 -6.13 -1.87 2.39
CA ILE A 86 -6.56 -3.05 1.65
C ILE A 86 -6.33 -4.31 2.49
N THR A 87 -7.19 -5.30 2.32
CA THR A 87 -7.07 -6.61 2.99
C THR A 87 -6.52 -7.63 2.01
N ILE A 88 -5.41 -8.26 2.39
CA ILE A 88 -4.77 -9.34 1.62
C ILE A 88 -5.04 -10.66 2.34
N TYR A 89 -5.46 -11.69 1.60
CA TYR A 89 -5.68 -13.02 2.14
C TYR A 89 -5.04 -14.07 1.21
N ARG A 90 -4.65 -15.21 1.79
CA ARG A 90 -4.20 -16.37 1.03
C ARG A 90 -5.44 -17.11 0.53
N LEU A 91 -5.59 -17.22 -0.78
CA LEU A 91 -6.64 -18.05 -1.37
C LEU A 91 -6.36 -19.52 -1.06
N GLN A 92 -7.38 -20.27 -0.66
CA GLN A 92 -7.28 -21.73 -0.57
C GLN A 92 -7.39 -22.30 -1.98
N GLU A 93 -6.47 -23.18 -2.37
CA GLU A 93 -6.65 -23.95 -3.60
C GLU A 93 -7.88 -24.84 -3.43
N SER A 94 -8.87 -24.63 -4.29
CA SER A 94 -9.97 -25.58 -4.45
C SER A 94 -9.38 -26.80 -5.15
N SER A 95 -9.34 -27.95 -4.47
CA SER A 95 -8.86 -29.21 -5.05
C SER A 95 -9.67 -29.66 -6.27
#